data_AF-A0A963RFW9-F1
#
_entry.id   AF-A0A963RFW9-F1
#
_cell.length_a   1.000
_cell.length_b   1.000
_cell.length_c   1.000
_cell.angle_alpha   90.00
_cell.angle_beta   90.00
_cell.angle_gamma   90.00
#
_symmetry.space_group_name_H-M   'P 1'
#
loop_
_entity.id
_entity.type
_entity.pdbx_description
1 polymer ?
#
loop_
_entity_poly.entity_id
_entity_poly.type
_entity_poly.pdbx_seq_one_letter_code
_entity_poly.pdbx_strand_id
1 'polypeptide(L)'
;RYPQYRETLPNGVSYNVLDMGTVAVDDTAPVIVPEGYVFMMGDNRDNSQDSRRPSVAGGWVGLVPTENLVAEASFMYWSTDGNAEWLKPWTWFTAARWSRMFTGI
;
A
#
# COMPACT_ATOMS: atom_id res chain seq x y z
N ARG A 1 3.72 16.91 -4.39
CA ARG A 1 2.76 15.82 -4.69
C ARG A 1 3.44 14.93 -5.72
N TYR A 2 3.48 13.62 -5.51
CA TYR A 2 4.00 12.69 -6.52
C TYR A 2 2.97 12.50 -7.65
N PRO A 3 3.40 12.17 -8.88
CA PRO A 3 2.50 11.73 -9.94
C PRO A 3 1.66 10.55 -9.48
N GLN A 4 0.41 10.52 -9.92
CA GLN A 4 -0.53 9.43 -9.63
C GLN A 4 -1.13 8.96 -10.95
N TYR A 5 -1.16 7.65 -11.14
CA TYR A 5 -1.68 7.01 -12.34
C TYR A 5 -2.86 6.13 -11.97
N ARG A 6 -3.75 5.93 -12.93
CA ARG A 6 -4.85 4.98 -12.80
C ARG A 6 -4.49 3.71 -13.56
N GLU A 7 -4.10 2.67 -12.83
CA GLU A 7 -3.86 1.35 -13.40
C GLU A 7 -5.19 0.59 -13.44
N THR A 8 -5.45 -0.15 -14.51
CA THR A 8 -6.63 -1.00 -14.63
C THR A 8 -6.19 -2.42 -14.95
N LEU A 9 -6.58 -3.37 -14.10
CA LEU A 9 -6.26 -4.77 -14.25
C LEU A 9 -7.13 -5.40 -15.35
N PRO A 10 -6.75 -6.57 -15.90
CA PRO A 10 -7.53 -7.26 -16.95
C PRO A 10 -8.98 -7.60 -16.55
N ASN A 11 -9.27 -7.70 -15.25
CA ASN A 11 -10.61 -7.91 -14.72
C ASN A 11 -11.45 -6.62 -14.63
N GLY A 12 -10.91 -5.47 -15.06
CA GLY A 12 -11.59 -4.17 -15.08
C GLY A 12 -11.49 -3.36 -13.79
N VAL A 13 -10.89 -3.92 -12.72
CA VAL A 13 -10.69 -3.17 -11.47
C VAL A 13 -9.57 -2.15 -11.65
N SER A 14 -9.79 -0.91 -11.22
CA SER A 14 -8.79 0.16 -11.28
C SER A 14 -8.28 0.55 -9.89
N TYR A 15 -6.99 0.89 -9.83
CA TYR A 15 -6.33 1.41 -8.64
C TYR A 15 -5.60 2.71 -8.96
N ASN A 16 -5.53 3.60 -7.96
CA ASN A 16 -4.71 4.79 -8.05
C ASN A 16 -3.32 4.48 -7.49
N VAL A 17 -2.30 4.52 -8.33
CA VAL A 17 -0.94 4.09 -8.00
C VAL A 17 0.05 5.25 -8.09
N LEU A 18 1.10 5.20 -7.28
CA LEU A 18 2.25 6.09 -7.41
C LEU A 18 3.37 5.32 -8.10
N ASP A 19 3.84 5.91 -9.19
CA ASP A 19 4.96 5.46 -10.01
C ASP A 19 5.80 6.73 -10.29
N MET A 20 7.09 6.65 -10.04
CA MET A 20 8.04 7.77 -10.04
C MET A 20 9.08 7.62 -11.16
N GLY A 21 8.92 6.64 -12.03
CA GLY A 21 9.77 6.39 -13.20
C GLY A 21 10.13 4.92 -13.33
N THR A 22 10.84 4.59 -14.41
CA THR A 22 11.13 3.19 -14.73
C THR A 22 12.08 2.56 -13.70
N VAL A 23 11.61 1.50 -13.04
CA VAL A 23 12.40 0.66 -12.13
C VAL A 23 12.39 -0.81 -12.57
N ALA A 24 13.33 -1.58 -12.04
CA ALA A 24 13.54 -2.98 -12.43
C ALA A 24 12.38 -3.95 -12.08
N VAL A 25 11.28 -3.47 -11.51
CA VAL A 25 10.10 -4.27 -11.13
C VAL A 25 8.82 -3.86 -11.88
N ASP A 26 8.89 -2.91 -12.80
CA ASP A 26 7.70 -2.46 -13.54
C ASP A 26 7.18 -3.54 -14.50
N ASP A 27 8.10 -4.17 -15.24
CA ASP A 27 7.80 -5.26 -16.17
C ASP A 27 7.89 -6.63 -15.48
N THR A 28 7.27 -6.76 -14.30
CA THR A 28 7.24 -8.05 -13.59
C THR A 28 6.51 -9.09 -14.43
N ALA A 29 7.22 -10.18 -14.75
CA ALA A 29 6.65 -11.29 -15.50
C ALA A 29 5.45 -11.91 -14.75
N PRO A 30 4.45 -12.48 -15.45
CA PRO A 30 3.33 -13.14 -14.81
C PRO A 30 3.77 -14.20 -13.79
N VAL A 31 3.23 -14.14 -12.58
CA VAL A 31 3.51 -15.09 -11.51
C VAL A 31 2.32 -16.01 -11.33
N ILE A 32 2.56 -17.32 -11.39
CA ILE A 32 1.56 -18.33 -11.04
C ILE A 32 1.52 -18.42 -9.52
N VAL A 33 0.40 -18.01 -8.92
CA VAL A 33 0.19 -18.08 -7.47
C VAL A 33 -0.33 -19.48 -7.13
N PRO A 34 0.38 -20.25 -6.29
CA PRO A 34 -0.09 -21.56 -5.84
C PRO A 34 -1.29 -21.42 -4.92
N GLU A 35 -2.04 -22.51 -4.77
CA GLU A 35 -3.14 -22.58 -3.79
C GLU A 35 -2.64 -22.29 -2.37
N GLY A 36 -3.44 -21.56 -1.59
CA GLY A 36 -3.07 -21.15 -0.22
C GLY A 36 -2.13 -19.94 -0.15
N TYR A 37 -1.89 -19.25 -1.27
CA TYR A 37 -1.08 -18.03 -1.31
C TYR A 37 -1.81 -16.88 -2.01
N VAL A 38 -1.35 -15.66 -1.75
CA VAL A 38 -1.75 -14.45 -2.47
C VAL A 38 -0.53 -13.66 -2.93
N PHE A 39 -0.69 -12.97 -4.06
CA PHE A 39 0.25 -11.99 -4.58
C PHE A 39 -0.22 -10.60 -4.16
N MET A 40 0.57 -9.89 -3.35
CA MET A 40 0.25 -8.56 -2.87
C MET A 40 1.14 -7.51 -3.53
N MET A 41 0.56 -6.34 -3.79
CA MET A 41 1.26 -5.17 -4.31
C MET A 41 0.85 -3.92 -3.55
N GLY A 42 1.81 -3.03 -3.29
CA GLY A 42 1.52 -1.73 -2.73
C GLY A 42 1.09 -0.71 -3.79
N ASP A 43 0.22 0.23 -3.41
CA ASP A 43 -0.19 1.33 -4.30
C ASP A 43 0.97 2.28 -4.63
N ASN A 44 1.95 2.42 -3.74
CA ASN A 44 3.19 3.14 -4.00
C ASN A 44 4.23 2.17 -4.61
N ARG A 45 4.14 1.96 -5.92
CA ARG A 45 4.83 0.87 -6.64
C ARG A 45 6.33 0.91 -6.46
N ASP A 46 6.94 2.08 -6.55
CA ASP A 46 8.41 2.18 -6.49
C ASP A 46 8.96 2.11 -5.08
N ASN A 47 8.10 2.31 -4.08
CA ASN A 47 8.47 2.28 -2.66
C ASN A 47 7.76 1.15 -1.91
N SER A 48 7.43 0.05 -2.60
CA SER A 48 6.84 -1.13 -2.00
C SER A 48 7.75 -2.34 -2.14
N GLN A 49 8.05 -2.99 -1.01
CA GLN A 49 8.78 -4.26 -0.97
C GLN A 49 7.80 -5.44 -0.97
N ASP A 50 7.11 -5.64 -2.09
CA ASP A 50 5.96 -6.54 -2.20
C ASP A 50 6.25 -7.86 -2.94
N SER A 51 5.20 -8.56 -3.39
CA SER A 51 5.32 -9.90 -3.99
C SER A 51 6.01 -9.94 -5.37
N ARG A 52 6.31 -8.79 -5.98
CA ARG A 52 7.04 -8.71 -7.26
C ARG A 52 8.47 -9.27 -7.19
N ARG A 53 9.02 -9.45 -5.99
CA ARG A 53 10.32 -10.10 -5.76
C ARG A 53 10.19 -11.24 -4.75
N PRO A 54 11.01 -12.29 -4.87
CA PRO A 54 11.14 -13.30 -3.83
C PRO A 54 11.55 -12.69 -2.50
N SER A 55 11.07 -13.28 -1.40
CA SER A 55 11.46 -12.84 -0.06
C SER A 55 12.93 -13.12 0.21
N VAL A 56 13.62 -12.15 0.84
CA VAL A 56 15.03 -12.25 1.21
C VAL A 56 15.23 -11.71 2.63
N ALA A 57 16.33 -12.11 3.29
CA ALA A 57 16.64 -11.58 4.61
C ALA A 57 16.78 -10.05 4.56
N GLY A 58 15.94 -9.34 5.32
CA GLY A 58 15.96 -7.87 5.38
C GLY A 58 15.17 -7.13 4.30
N GLY A 59 14.37 -7.81 3.48
CA GLY A 59 13.46 -7.14 2.56
C GLY A 59 12.59 -8.07 1.71
N TRP A 60 11.63 -7.49 0.99
CA TRP A 60 10.67 -8.18 0.11
C TRP A 60 9.80 -9.25 0.79
N VAL A 61 8.50 -9.17 0.54
CA VAL A 61 7.54 -10.08 1.17
C VAL A 61 7.41 -11.40 0.39
N GLY A 62 7.63 -11.41 -0.93
CA GLY A 62 7.32 -12.59 -1.75
C GLY A 62 5.82 -12.92 -1.73
N LEU A 63 5.47 -14.16 -2.09
CA LEU A 63 4.09 -14.64 -2.00
C LEU A 63 3.70 -14.81 -0.52
N VAL A 64 2.48 -14.39 -0.17
CA VAL A 64 2.00 -14.42 1.21
C VAL A 64 1.08 -15.63 1.42
N PRO A 65 1.38 -16.55 2.36
CA PRO A 65 0.46 -17.59 2.76
C PRO A 65 -0.87 -17.01 3.25
N THR A 66 -2.00 -17.58 2.85
CA THR A 66 -3.33 -17.08 3.26
C THR A 66 -3.57 -17.18 4.76
N GLU A 67 -2.89 -18.09 5.45
CA GLU A 67 -2.90 -18.20 6.91
C GLU A 67 -2.28 -17.01 7.64
N ASN A 68 -1.44 -16.22 6.96
CA ASN A 68 -0.87 -14.99 7.51
C ASN A 68 -1.81 -13.79 7.36
N LEU A 69 -2.95 -13.95 6.69
CA LEU A 69 -3.94 -12.89 6.55
C LEU A 69 -4.71 -12.72 7.86
N VAL A 70 -4.63 -11.54 8.44
CA VAL A 70 -5.31 -11.22 9.70
C VAL A 70 -6.68 -10.59 9.46
N ALA A 71 -6.73 -9.53 8.67
CA ALA A 71 -7.95 -8.77 8.41
C ALA A 71 -7.83 -7.89 7.16
N GLU A 72 -8.98 -7.46 6.64
CA GLU A 72 -9.11 -6.42 5.63
C GLU A 72 -9.13 -5.03 6.30
N ALA A 73 -8.38 -4.08 5.75
CA ALA A 73 -8.38 -2.70 6.23
C ALA A 73 -9.64 -1.97 5.76
N SER A 74 -10.56 -1.63 6.66
CA SER A 74 -11.89 -1.14 6.28
C SER A 74 -12.02 0.38 6.15
N PHE A 75 -11.44 1.16 7.07
CA PHE A 75 -11.53 2.61 7.07
C PHE A 75 -10.40 3.25 7.87
N MET A 76 -10.15 4.53 7.61
CA MET A 76 -9.14 5.30 8.31
C MET A 76 -9.72 5.93 9.58
N TYR A 77 -9.37 5.43 10.77
CA TYR A 77 -9.87 6.00 12.03
C TYR A 77 -9.24 7.35 12.39
N TRP A 78 -7.92 7.50 12.22
CA TRP A 78 -7.18 8.70 12.62
C TRP A 78 -6.03 9.02 11.66
N SER A 79 -5.85 10.29 11.31
CA SER A 79 -4.80 10.73 10.41
C SER A 79 -4.32 12.15 10.76
N THR A 80 -3.01 12.36 10.81
CA THR A 80 -2.39 13.69 11.00
C THR A 80 -1.45 14.02 9.84
N ASP A 81 -1.07 15.29 9.74
CA ASP A 81 -0.14 15.76 8.71
C ASP A 81 1.34 15.69 9.07
N GLY A 82 1.65 15.24 10.29
CA GLY A 82 3.01 15.18 10.84
C GLY A 82 3.35 16.30 11.83
N ASN A 83 2.50 17.33 11.96
CA ASN A 83 2.73 18.46 12.87
C ASN A 83 2.20 18.21 14.31
N ALA A 84 1.69 17.02 14.60
CA ALA A 84 1.20 16.66 15.92
C ALA A 84 2.37 16.40 16.89
N GLU A 85 2.40 17.08 18.03
CA GLU A 85 3.38 16.86 19.09
C GLU A 85 2.78 16.05 20.23
N TRP A 86 3.44 14.95 20.63
CA TRP A 86 2.93 14.02 21.64
C TRP A 86 2.52 14.67 22.97
N LEU A 87 3.31 15.62 23.48
CA LEU A 87 3.03 16.26 24.78
C LEU A 87 2.02 17.41 24.70
N LYS A 88 1.56 17.79 23.50
CA LYS A 88 0.69 18.95 23.28
C LYS A 88 -0.60 18.49 22.59
N PRO A 89 -1.59 17.96 23.32
CA PRO A 89 -2.77 17.32 22.73
C PRO A 89 -3.60 18.25 21.83
N TRP A 90 -3.57 19.57 22.06
CA TRP A 90 -4.22 20.54 21.16
C TRP A 90 -3.66 20.52 19.74
N THR A 91 -2.36 20.19 19.57
CA THR A 91 -1.73 20.07 18.24
C THR A 91 -2.24 18.89 17.44
N TRP A 92 -2.77 17.86 18.09
CA TRP A 92 -3.30 16.67 17.42
C TRP A 92 -4.55 17.01 16.61
N PHE A 93 -5.42 17.85 17.17
CA PHE A 93 -6.64 18.31 16.51
C PHE A 93 -6.35 19.31 15.39
N THR A 94 -5.36 20.18 15.56
CA THR A 94 -4.97 21.12 14.50
C THR A 94 -4.24 20.45 13.34
N ALA A 95 -3.45 19.40 13.62
CA ALA A 95 -2.75 18.60 12.61
C ALA A 95 -3.64 17.52 11.96
N ALA A 96 -4.86 17.31 12.46
CA ALA A 96 -5.74 16.25 11.99
C ALA A 96 -6.19 16.49 10.55
N ARG A 97 -6.06 15.44 9.73
CA ARG A 97 -6.54 15.40 8.33
C ARG A 97 -7.98 14.92 8.30
N TRP A 98 -8.90 15.76 8.78
CA TRP A 98 -10.31 15.40 8.97
C TRP A 98 -10.99 14.79 7.73
N SER A 99 -10.64 15.25 6.52
CA SER A 99 -11.19 14.72 5.26
C SER A 99 -10.82 13.27 4.93
N ARG A 100 -9.84 12.69 5.64
CA ARG A 100 -9.41 11.30 5.48
C ARG A 100 -9.99 10.37 6.54
N MET A 101 -10.64 10.91 7.57
CA MET A 101 -11.10 10.12 8.71
C MET A 101 -12.50 9.58 8.44
N PHE A 102 -12.74 8.35 8.89
CA PHE A 102 -14.00 7.62 8.72
C PHE A 102 -14.43 7.42 7.25
N THR A 103 -13.49 7.62 6.32
CA THR A 103 -13.66 7.23 4.91
C THR A 103 -13.15 5.80 4.73
N GLY A 104 -13.80 5.04 3.85
CA GLY A 104 -13.32 3.74 3.41
C GLY A 104 -11.92 3.83 2.79
N ILE A 105 -11.22 2.69 2.78
CA ILE A 105 -9.91 2.53 2.13
C ILE A 105 -10.13 2.06 0.70
#